data_AF-A0A848TSJ7-F1
#
_entry.id   AF-A0A848TSJ7-F1
#
_cell.length_a   1.000
_cell.length_b   1.000
_cell.length_c   1.000
_cell.angle_alpha   90.00
_cell.angle_beta   90.00
_cell.angle_gamma   90.00
#
_symmetry.space_group_name_H-M   'P 1'
#
loop_
_entity.id
_entity.type
_entity.pdbx_description
1 polymer ?
#
loop_
_entity_poly.entity_id
_entity_poly.type
_entity_poly.pdbx_seq_one_letter_code
_entity_poly.pdbx_strand_id
1 'polypeptide(L)'
;MNRRTIYLLSVLCLMGAGWGMTQPLSKIAVSGGYRHFGLVFWQMAIGCVALGLFRSIRLGERSGRFSVSLRAPRLRTDPPALLVYVVIALIGTVLPNSASYEAIRHLPSGLVSILLSLVPMFAFPIALALGNERFDLGR
;
A
#
# COMPACT_ATOMS: atom_id res chain seq x y z
N MET A 1 20.97 -10.04 21.89
CA MET A 1 19.96 -9.39 21.04
C MET A 1 18.67 -9.23 21.85
N ASN A 2 18.16 -8.02 22.04
CA ASN A 2 16.99 -7.80 22.91
C ASN A 2 15.72 -8.41 22.32
N ARG A 3 14.80 -8.88 23.17
CA ARG A 3 13.51 -9.47 22.76
C ARG A 3 12.70 -8.55 21.84
N ARG A 4 12.80 -7.23 22.07
CA ARG A 4 12.21 -6.19 21.22
C ARG A 4 12.85 -6.14 19.82
N THR A 5 14.16 -6.27 19.74
CA THR A 5 14.89 -6.29 18.46
C THR A 5 14.51 -7.52 17.64
N ILE A 6 14.43 -8.70 18.27
CA ILE A 6 14.00 -9.93 17.59
C ILE A 6 12.57 -9.77 17.08
N TYR A 7 11.65 -9.26 17.90
CA TYR A 7 10.27 -8.99 17.49
C TYR A 7 10.20 -8.04 16.28
N LEU A 8 10.91 -6.91 16.33
CA LEU A 8 10.93 -5.93 15.24
C LEU A 8 11.54 -6.52 13.95
N LEU A 9 12.62 -7.28 14.07
CA LEU A 9 13.25 -7.97 12.93
C LEU A 9 12.31 -9.01 12.33
N SER A 10 11.62 -9.81 13.15
CA SER A 10 10.65 -10.79 12.67
C SER A 10 9.49 -10.10 11.93
N VAL A 11 8.95 -9.01 12.45
CA VAL A 11 7.91 -8.22 11.76
C VAL A 11 8.43 -7.65 10.45
N LEU A 12 9.65 -7.10 10.44
CA LEU A 12 10.28 -6.56 9.24
C LEU A 12 10.48 -7.65 8.17
N CYS A 13 11.00 -8.81 8.55
CA CYS A 13 11.18 -9.94 7.64
C CYS A 13 9.84 -10.44 7.08
N LEU A 14 8.80 -10.54 7.92
CA LEU A 14 7.47 -10.97 7.49
C LEU A 14 6.83 -9.97 6.52
N MET A 15 6.92 -8.67 6.82
CA MET A 15 6.42 -7.62 5.92
C MET A 15 7.20 -7.59 4.61
N GLY A 16 8.53 -7.69 4.66
CA GLY A 16 9.39 -7.72 3.48
C GLY A 16 9.15 -8.95 2.61
N ALA A 17 9.04 -10.14 3.21
CA ALA A 17 8.70 -11.37 2.51
C ALA A 17 7.29 -11.30 1.91
N GLY A 18 6.31 -10.85 2.69
CA GLY A 18 4.92 -10.67 2.24
C GLY A 18 4.83 -9.74 1.04
N TRP A 19 5.54 -8.60 1.09
CA TRP A 19 5.60 -7.64 -0.01
C TRP A 19 6.34 -8.22 -1.23
N GLY A 20 7.51 -8.85 -1.05
CA GLY A 20 8.30 -9.43 -2.13
C GLY A 20 7.58 -10.58 -2.86
N MET A 21 6.83 -11.41 -2.13
CA MET A 21 6.04 -12.52 -2.70
C MET A 21 4.90 -12.04 -3.61
N THR A 22 4.45 -10.79 -3.49
CA THR A 22 3.39 -10.26 -4.37
C THR A 22 3.79 -10.28 -5.84
N GLN A 23 5.08 -10.05 -6.16
CA GLN A 23 5.59 -10.00 -7.53
C GLN A 23 5.46 -11.35 -8.27
N PRO A 24 5.99 -12.48 -7.76
CA PRO A 24 5.82 -13.78 -8.40
C PRO A 24 4.38 -14.28 -8.37
N LEU A 25 3.63 -14.07 -7.27
CA LEU A 25 2.22 -14.48 -7.18
C LEU A 25 1.35 -13.76 -8.22
N SER A 26 1.56 -12.45 -8.41
CA SER A 26 0.88 -11.68 -9.44
C SER A 26 1.21 -12.19 -10.84
N LYS A 27 2.46 -12.60 -11.11
CA LYS A 27 2.83 -13.18 -12.40
C LYS A 27 2.11 -14.51 -12.66
N ILE A 28 2.02 -15.39 -11.65
CA ILE A 28 1.28 -16.65 -11.72
C ILE A 28 -0.21 -16.40 -12.00
N ALA A 29 -0.81 -15.46 -11.27
CA ALA A 29 -2.22 -15.10 -11.44
C ALA A 29 -2.51 -14.54 -12.86
N VAL A 30 -1.63 -13.70 -13.39
CA VAL A 30 -1.75 -13.17 -14.75
C VAL A 30 -1.54 -14.26 -15.81
N SER A 31 -0.59 -15.18 -15.61
CA SER A 31 -0.35 -16.29 -16.55
C SER A 31 -1.50 -17.31 -16.61
N GLY A 32 -2.32 -17.38 -15.56
CA GLY A 32 -3.53 -18.20 -15.52
C GLY A 32 -4.73 -17.65 -16.31
N GLY A 33 -4.55 -16.54 -17.05
CA GLY A 33 -5.59 -15.93 -17.89
C GLY A 33 -6.46 -14.88 -17.20
N TYR A 34 -6.19 -14.56 -15.94
CA TYR A 34 -6.91 -13.50 -15.22
C TYR A 34 -6.49 -12.11 -15.71
N ARG A 35 -7.46 -11.28 -16.07
CA ARG A 35 -7.21 -9.90 -16.54
C ARG A 35 -6.75 -9.02 -15.37
N HIS A 36 -5.70 -8.22 -15.60
CA HIS A 36 -5.06 -7.32 -14.62
C HIS A 36 -6.05 -6.47 -13.82
N PHE A 37 -7.06 -5.88 -14.47
CA PHE A 37 -8.10 -5.10 -13.79
C PHE A 37 -8.89 -5.90 -12.75
N GLY A 38 -9.10 -7.20 -12.97
CA GLY A 38 -9.76 -8.08 -12.01
C GLY A 38 -8.91 -8.28 -10.75
N LEU A 39 -7.59 -8.40 -10.89
CA LEU A 39 -6.67 -8.50 -9.75
C LEU A 39 -6.63 -7.21 -8.93
N VAL A 40 -6.56 -6.05 -9.60
CA VAL A 40 -6.64 -4.74 -8.91
C VAL A 40 -7.96 -4.59 -8.18
N PHE A 41 -9.07 -4.93 -8.82
CA PHE A 41 -10.40 -4.89 -8.20
C PHE A 41 -10.45 -5.75 -6.94
N TRP A 42 -10.04 -7.02 -7.01
CA TRP A 42 -10.06 -7.92 -5.86
C TRP A 42 -9.08 -7.50 -4.77
N GLN A 43 -7.90 -6.98 -5.12
CA GLN A 43 -6.95 -6.41 -4.16
C GLN A 43 -7.59 -5.25 -3.37
N MET A 44 -8.27 -4.32 -4.05
CA MET A 44 -8.95 -3.20 -3.39
C MET A 44 -10.14 -3.66 -2.56
N ALA A 45 -10.95 -4.61 -3.07
CA ALA A 45 -12.10 -5.14 -2.37
C ALA A 45 -11.69 -5.86 -1.08
N ILE A 46 -10.69 -6.75 -1.16
CA ILE A 46 -10.15 -7.47 0.01
C ILE A 46 -9.51 -6.48 0.99
N GLY A 47 -8.73 -5.50 0.50
CA GLY A 47 -8.13 -4.47 1.34
C GLY A 47 -9.19 -3.63 2.08
N CYS A 48 -10.26 -3.23 1.40
CA CYS A 48 -11.38 -2.51 1.98
C CYS A 48 -12.08 -3.31 3.08
N VAL A 49 -12.39 -4.59 2.81
CA VAL A 49 -13.04 -5.48 3.78
C VAL A 49 -12.12 -5.75 4.97
N ALA A 50 -10.85 -6.07 4.74
CA ALA A 50 -9.89 -6.38 5.78
C ALA A 50 -9.62 -5.18 6.70
N LEU A 51 -9.41 -3.98 6.13
CA LEU A 51 -9.23 -2.76 6.91
C LEU A 51 -10.51 -2.34 7.62
N GLY A 52 -11.68 -2.52 6.97
CA GLY A 52 -12.99 -2.29 7.57
C GLY A 52 -13.25 -3.19 8.78
N LEU A 53 -12.90 -4.48 8.67
CA LEU A 53 -13.03 -5.47 9.73
C LEU A 53 -12.01 -5.26 10.85
N PHE A 54 -10.75 -5.01 10.51
CA PHE A 54 -9.72 -4.67 11.51
C PHE A 54 -10.13 -3.45 12.33
N ARG A 55 -10.70 -2.44 11.65
CA ARG A 55 -11.24 -1.25 12.31
C ARG A 55 -12.42 -1.59 13.23
N SER A 56 -13.37 -2.42 12.79
CA SER A 56 -14.55 -2.76 13.61
C SER A 56 -14.16 -3.57 14.86
N ILE A 57 -13.18 -4.47 14.75
CA ILE A 57 -12.65 -5.25 15.89
C ILE A 57 -11.93 -4.34 16.88
N ARG A 58 -11.00 -3.49 16.41
CA ARG A 58 -10.24 -2.55 17.26
C ARG A 58 -11.14 -1.53 17.98
N LEU A 59 -12.23 -1.08 17.34
CA LEU A 59 -13.21 -0.19 17.98
C LEU A 59 -14.14 -0.95 18.93
N GLY A 60 -14.49 -2.19 18.60
CA GLY A 60 -15.31 -3.07 19.45
C GLY A 60 -14.65 -3.34 20.81
N GLU A 61 -13.34 -3.56 20.82
CA GLU A 61 -12.53 -3.75 22.05
C GLU A 61 -12.47 -2.50 22.93
N ARG A 62 -12.49 -1.29 22.35
CA ARG A 62 -12.41 -0.02 23.12
C ARG A 62 -13.76 0.48 23.63
N SER A 63 -14.88 0.05 23.05
CA SER A 63 -16.21 0.62 23.36
C SER A 63 -17.25 -0.39 23.85
N GLY A 64 -16.91 -1.67 24.00
CA GLY A 64 -17.84 -2.71 24.52
C GLY A 64 -19.07 -2.95 23.64
N ARG A 65 -19.10 -2.42 22.42
CA ARG A 65 -20.16 -2.62 21.43
C ARG A 65 -19.52 -3.02 20.12
N PHE A 66 -19.74 -4.27 19.72
CA PHE A 66 -19.58 -4.73 18.35
C PHE A 66 -20.64 -4.02 17.50
N SER A 67 -20.36 -2.78 17.14
CA SER A 67 -21.19 -2.01 16.25
C SER A 67 -20.27 -1.56 15.14
N VAL A 68 -20.63 -1.96 13.91
CA VAL A 68 -20.21 -1.32 12.66
C VAL A 68 -20.82 0.09 12.63
N SER A 69 -20.59 0.86 13.68
CA SER A 69 -20.98 2.24 13.81
C SER A 69 -19.74 3.05 13.45
N LEU A 70 -19.91 3.93 12.46
CA LEU A 70 -18.94 4.91 11.97
C LEU A 70 -18.56 5.97 13.05
N ARG A 71 -18.24 5.53 14.26
CA ARG A 71 -18.01 6.35 15.45
C ARG A 71 -16.54 6.30 15.91
N ALA A 72 -15.62 6.04 14.99
CA ALA A 72 -14.27 6.63 15.03
C ALA A 72 -14.35 7.97 14.26
N PRO A 73 -13.45 8.95 14.47
CA PRO A 73 -13.62 10.34 14.02
C PRO A 73 -14.24 10.36 12.64
N ARG A 74 -15.46 10.91 12.55
CA ARG A 74 -16.35 10.77 11.39
C ARG A 74 -15.49 10.91 10.15
N LEU A 75 -15.45 9.86 9.31
CA LEU A 75 -14.79 9.99 8.02
C LEU A 75 -15.37 11.26 7.41
N ARG A 76 -14.50 12.21 7.13
CA ARG A 76 -14.92 13.50 6.64
C ARG A 76 -15.54 13.25 5.27
N THR A 77 -16.87 13.18 5.24
CA THR A 77 -17.68 12.98 4.03
C THR A 77 -18.05 14.31 3.40
N ASP A 78 -17.36 15.39 3.80
CA ASP A 78 -17.46 16.65 3.09
C ASP A 78 -16.93 16.47 1.64
N PRO A 79 -17.57 17.10 0.65
CA PRO A 79 -17.13 17.03 -0.74
C PRO A 79 -15.62 17.29 -0.96
N PRO A 80 -14.97 18.26 -0.27
CA PRO A 80 -13.53 18.45 -0.42
C PRO A 80 -12.71 17.28 0.14
N ALA A 81 -13.08 16.70 1.27
CA ALA A 81 -12.40 15.51 1.79
C ALA A 81 -12.57 14.29 0.87
N LEU A 82 -13.75 14.10 0.28
CA LEU A 82 -13.97 13.05 -0.73
C LEU A 82 -13.09 13.24 -1.97
N LEU A 83 -12.95 14.48 -2.44
CA LEU A 83 -12.04 14.78 -3.55
C LEU A 83 -10.60 14.41 -3.20
N VAL A 84 -10.12 14.76 -2.00
CA VAL A 84 -8.77 14.39 -1.54
C VAL A 84 -8.60 12.87 -1.51
N TYR A 85 -9.59 12.12 -1.00
CA TYR A 85 -9.53 10.66 -0.98
C TYR A 85 -9.46 10.06 -2.38
N VAL A 86 -10.26 10.58 -3.33
CA VAL A 86 -10.24 10.15 -4.73
C VAL A 86 -8.89 10.47 -5.37
N VAL A 87 -8.35 11.67 -5.16
CA VAL A 87 -7.04 12.07 -5.70
C VAL A 87 -5.94 11.17 -5.16
N ILE A 88 -5.91 10.90 -3.85
CA ILE A 88 -4.93 9.99 -3.23
C ILE A 88 -5.11 8.56 -3.77
N ALA A 89 -6.34 8.06 -3.89
CA ALA A 89 -6.59 6.72 -4.42
C ALA A 89 -6.14 6.58 -5.87
N LEU A 90 -6.41 7.59 -6.71
CA LEU A 90 -6.04 7.58 -8.13
C LEU A 90 -4.53 7.73 -8.30
N ILE A 91 -3.93 8.76 -7.73
CA ILE A 91 -2.51 9.08 -7.91
C ILE A 91 -1.62 8.09 -7.15
N GLY A 92 -1.98 7.76 -5.91
CA GLY A 92 -1.17 6.91 -5.04
C GLY A 92 -1.33 5.42 -5.32
N THR A 93 -2.43 5.00 -5.97
CA THR A 93 -2.72 3.58 -6.12
C THR A 93 -3.20 3.19 -7.51
N VAL A 94 -4.38 3.62 -7.96
CA VAL A 94 -5.03 3.05 -9.15
C VAL A 94 -4.22 3.27 -10.43
N LEU A 95 -3.75 4.50 -10.68
CA LEU A 95 -2.94 4.82 -11.85
C LEU A 95 -1.58 4.11 -11.83
N PRO A 96 -0.74 4.24 -10.78
CA PRO A 96 0.57 3.60 -10.77
C PRO A 96 0.47 2.07 -10.77
N ASN A 97 -0.53 1.51 -10.11
CA ASN A 97 -0.75 0.07 -10.05
C ASN A 97 -1.20 -0.49 -11.42
N SER A 98 -2.10 0.21 -12.12
CA SER A 98 -2.50 -0.16 -13.49
C SER A 98 -1.32 -0.08 -14.47
N ALA A 99 -0.54 1.00 -14.43
CA ALA A 99 0.66 1.15 -15.25
C ALA A 99 1.71 0.07 -14.94
N SER A 100 1.89 -0.26 -13.65
CA SER A 100 2.81 -1.32 -13.23
C SER A 100 2.38 -2.69 -13.76
N TYR A 101 1.09 -3.01 -13.68
CA TYR A 101 0.55 -4.26 -14.21
C TYR A 101 0.65 -4.35 -15.74
N GLU A 102 0.45 -3.25 -16.44
CA GLU A 102 0.66 -3.18 -17.88
C GLU A 102 2.14 -3.39 -18.25
N ALA A 103 3.06 -2.76 -17.51
CA ALA A 103 4.49 -2.93 -17.68
C ALA A 103 4.93 -4.40 -17.48
N ILE A 104 4.43 -5.09 -16.46
CA ILE A 104 4.75 -6.50 -16.15
C ILE A 104 4.36 -7.47 -17.30
N ARG A 105 3.45 -7.08 -18.19
CA ARG A 105 3.13 -7.86 -19.40
C ARG A 105 4.26 -7.86 -20.43
N HIS A 106 5.00 -6.75 -20.52
CA HIS A 106 5.98 -6.52 -21.58
C HIS A 106 7.42 -6.57 -21.06
N LEU A 107 7.63 -6.47 -19.74
CA LEU A 107 8.95 -6.40 -19.11
C LEU A 107 9.27 -7.66 -18.28
N PRO A 108 10.50 -8.19 -18.36
CA PRO A 108 10.97 -9.23 -17.45
C PRO A 108 10.96 -8.76 -15.99
N SER A 109 10.68 -9.67 -15.05
CA SER A 109 10.58 -9.36 -13.61
C SER A 109 11.86 -8.74 -13.03
N GLY A 110 13.04 -9.15 -13.50
CA GLY A 110 14.32 -8.57 -13.08
C GLY A 110 14.45 -7.08 -13.40
N LEU A 111 13.93 -6.65 -14.56
CA LEU A 111 13.96 -5.24 -14.94
C LEU A 111 12.96 -4.41 -14.12
N VAL A 112 11.76 -4.96 -13.85
CA VAL A 112 10.79 -4.33 -12.93
C VAL A 112 11.39 -4.14 -11.54
N SER A 113 12.17 -5.10 -11.04
CA SER A 113 12.86 -4.98 -9.75
C SER A 113 13.87 -3.84 -9.74
N ILE A 114 14.64 -3.65 -10.82
CA ILE A 114 15.60 -2.54 -10.94
C ILE A 114 14.85 -1.20 -11.00
N LEU A 115 13.77 -1.12 -11.78
CA LEU A 115 12.94 0.09 -11.88
C LEU A 115 12.32 0.46 -10.53
N LEU A 116 11.91 -0.53 -9.72
CA LEU A 116 11.41 -0.28 -8.36
C LEU A 116 12.51 0.27 -7.44
N SER A 117 13.75 -0.18 -7.58
CA SER A 117 14.90 0.37 -6.85
C SER A 117 15.21 1.83 -7.23
N LEU A 118 14.75 2.31 -8.40
CA LEU A 118 14.87 3.72 -8.78
C LEU A 118 13.81 4.61 -8.10
N VAL A 119 12.71 4.05 -7.58
CA VAL A 119 11.64 4.84 -6.96
C VAL A 119 12.17 5.75 -5.83
N PRO A 120 12.96 5.26 -4.86
CA PRO A 120 13.54 6.13 -3.83
C PRO A 120 14.50 7.18 -4.40
N MET A 121 15.26 6.85 -5.46
CA MET A 121 16.21 7.77 -6.09
C MET A 121 15.52 8.98 -6.73
N PHE A 122 14.28 8.82 -7.20
CA PHE A 122 13.45 9.93 -7.68
C PHE A 122 12.59 10.57 -6.59
N ALA A 123 12.07 9.77 -5.67
CA ALA A 123 11.22 10.26 -4.58
C ALA A 123 11.96 11.25 -3.69
N PHE A 124 13.24 11.01 -3.40
CA PHE A 124 14.05 11.88 -2.52
C PHE A 124 14.25 13.30 -3.09
N PRO A 125 14.72 13.49 -4.34
CA PRO A 125 14.77 14.83 -4.95
C PRO A 125 13.41 15.54 -5.00
N ILE A 126 12.32 14.81 -5.26
CA ILE A 126 10.97 15.38 -5.28
C ILE A 126 10.55 15.82 -3.87
N ALA A 127 10.82 15.01 -2.84
CA ALA A 127 10.54 15.34 -1.45
C ALA A 127 11.31 16.58 -0.99
N LEU A 128 12.58 16.71 -1.40
CA LEU A 128 13.40 17.91 -1.18
C LEU A 128 12.83 19.13 -1.90
N ALA A 129 12.46 19.00 -3.18
CA ALA A 129 11.88 20.09 -3.97
C ALA A 129 10.54 20.59 -3.40
N LEU A 130 9.74 19.69 -2.81
CA LEU A 130 8.49 20.01 -2.13
C LEU A 130 8.70 20.54 -0.70
N GLY A 131 9.94 20.54 -0.19
CA GLY A 131 10.27 20.98 1.17
C GLY A 131 9.80 20.03 2.28
N ASN A 132 9.42 18.80 1.92
CA ASN A 132 9.04 17.75 2.88
C ASN A 132 10.25 17.21 3.65
N GLU A 133 11.44 17.25 3.04
CA GLU A 133 12.70 16.86 3.65
C GLU A 133 13.69 18.03 3.59
N ARG A 134 14.57 18.13 4.57
CA ARG A 134 15.66 19.09 4.62
C ARG A 134 16.97 18.32 4.67
N PHE A 135 17.99 18.84 4.01
CA PHE A 135 19.34 18.30 4.16
C PHE A 135 19.83 18.55 5.59
N ASP A 136 19.83 17.49 6.39
CA ASP A 136 20.58 17.46 7.63
C ASP A 136 21.96 16.85 7.32
N LEU A 137 22.91 17.73 6.97
CA LEU A 137 24.32 17.38 6.89
C LEU A 137 24.80 17.17 8.32
N GLY A 138 24.53 15.97 8.84
CA GLY A 138 24.62 15.63 10.25
C GLY A 138 25.91 16.11 10.93
N ARG A 139 25.70 16.68 12.11
CA ARG A 139 26.65 16.63 13.22
C ARG A 139 26.53 15.30 13.93
#